data_AF-A0A7J2RA39-F1
#
_entry.id   AF-A0A7J2RA39-F1
#
_cell.length_a   1.000
_cell.length_b   1.000
_cell.length_c   1.000
_cell.angle_alpha   90.00
_cell.angle_beta   90.00
_cell.angle_gamma   90.00
#
_symmetry.space_group_name_H-M   'P 1'
#
loop_
_entity.id
_entity.type
_entity.pdbx_description
1 polymer ?
#
loop_
_entity_poly.entity_id
_entity_poly.type
_entity_poly.pdbx_seq_one_letter_code
_entity_poly.pdbx_strand_id
1 'polypeptide(L)'
;PINYLNKTQSLTLEDIINRIKTNLNLSSVAYVGDLKKIINKICVVGGGDSDMDMIRKAMNIGCDCFISGRINYFEAIFARDIGINLIETSHYMNEILALKKLCNILSLEFPHVKFFLFESKDPFKTYF
;
A
#
# COMPACT_ATOMS: atom_id res chain seq x y z
N PRO A 1 -10.59 -0.30 -8.55
CA PRO A 1 -11.28 -0.83 -7.35
C PRO A 1 -12.76 -1.05 -7.69
N ILE A 2 -13.29 -2.24 -7.37
CA ILE A 2 -14.63 -2.67 -7.83
C ILE A 2 -15.76 -1.99 -7.03
N ASN A 3 -15.51 -1.49 -5.80
CA ASN A 3 -16.47 -0.70 -5.03
C ASN A 3 -15.75 0.30 -4.12
N TYR A 4 -16.01 1.60 -4.31
CA TYR A 4 -15.65 2.63 -3.33
C TYR A 4 -16.77 2.67 -2.28
N LEU A 5 -16.43 2.45 -1.01
CA LEU A 5 -17.38 2.66 0.08
C LEU A 5 -17.76 4.15 0.15
N ASN A 6 -18.98 4.43 0.59
CA ASN A 6 -19.41 5.79 0.91
C ASN A 6 -18.45 6.40 1.93
N LYS A 7 -18.12 7.69 1.74
CA LYS A 7 -17.16 8.47 2.57
C LYS A 7 -17.44 8.48 4.08
N THR A 8 -18.59 7.97 4.52
CA THR A 8 -19.10 7.97 5.89
C THR A 8 -18.90 6.66 6.65
N GLN A 9 -18.44 5.59 6.00
CA GLN A 9 -18.24 4.31 6.70
C GLN A 9 -16.90 4.33 7.44
N SER A 10 -16.97 4.22 8.77
CA SER A 10 -15.81 4.03 9.63
C SER A 10 -15.13 2.70 9.30
N LEU A 11 -13.82 2.71 9.11
CA LEU A 11 -13.01 1.52 8.82
C LEU A 11 -11.99 1.30 9.92
N THR A 12 -11.89 0.06 10.36
CA THR A 12 -10.80 -0.39 11.23
C THR A 12 -9.52 -0.64 10.42
N LEU A 13 -8.38 -0.78 11.11
CA LEU A 13 -7.14 -1.22 10.48
C LEU A 13 -7.32 -2.61 9.83
N GLU A 14 -8.04 -3.52 10.48
CA GLU A 14 -8.38 -4.84 9.94
C GLU A 14 -9.17 -4.75 8.62
N ASP A 15 -10.18 -3.88 8.55
CA ASP A 15 -10.96 -3.67 7.33
C ASP A 15 -10.07 -3.20 6.17
N ILE A 16 -9.13 -2.30 6.45
CA ILE A 16 -8.19 -1.79 5.45
C ILE A 16 -7.27 -2.91 4.97
N ILE A 17 -6.69 -3.69 5.89
CA ILE A 17 -5.83 -4.83 5.55
C ILE A 17 -6.58 -5.84 4.69
N ASN A 18 -7.81 -6.20 5.06
CA ASN A 18 -8.64 -7.12 4.29
C ASN A 18 -8.94 -6.58 2.88
N ARG A 19 -9.24 -5.29 2.76
CA ARG A 19 -9.42 -4.65 1.45
C ARG A 19 -8.15 -4.70 0.61
N ILE A 20 -6.98 -4.43 1.20
CA ILE A 20 -5.69 -4.51 0.50
C ILE A 20 -5.45 -5.95 0.02
N LYS A 21 -5.61 -6.94 0.91
CA LYS A 21 -5.44 -8.36 0.56
C LYS A 21 -6.34 -8.77 -0.60
N THR A 22 -7.63 -8.43 -0.54
CA THR A 22 -8.59 -8.78 -1.60
C THR A 22 -8.29 -8.06 -2.92
N ASN A 23 -8.05 -6.74 -2.90
CA ASN A 23 -7.85 -5.97 -4.13
C ASN A 23 -6.50 -6.24 -4.81
N LEU A 24 -5.47 -6.59 -4.04
CA LEU A 24 -4.14 -6.90 -4.55
C LEU A 24 -3.88 -8.40 -4.69
N ASN A 25 -4.88 -9.25 -4.37
CA ASN A 25 -4.76 -10.70 -4.34
C ASN A 25 -3.53 -11.19 -3.55
N LEU A 26 -3.31 -10.58 -2.37
CA LEU A 26 -2.19 -10.91 -1.50
C LEU A 26 -2.55 -12.02 -0.52
N SER A 27 -1.64 -12.95 -0.37
CA SER A 27 -1.78 -14.11 0.49
C SER A 27 -1.55 -13.75 1.98
N SER A 28 -0.59 -12.87 2.25
CA SER A 28 -0.32 -12.25 3.56
C SER A 28 0.02 -10.76 3.42
N VAL A 29 -0.12 -10.03 4.53
CA VAL A 29 0.23 -8.60 4.67
C VAL A 29 0.83 -8.43 6.06
N ALA A 30 2.02 -7.82 6.14
CA ALA A 30 2.62 -7.43 7.41
C ALA A 30 2.07 -6.06 7.84
N TYR A 31 1.87 -5.89 9.14
CA TYR A 31 1.32 -4.66 9.70
C TYR A 31 1.85 -4.38 11.10
N VAL A 32 1.73 -3.13 11.54
CA VAL A 32 2.01 -2.66 12.90
C VAL A 32 0.81 -1.87 13.38
N GLY A 33 0.31 -2.16 14.59
CA GLY A 33 -0.78 -1.39 15.21
C GLY A 33 -1.92 -2.26 15.75
N ASP A 34 -2.99 -1.58 16.20
CA ASP A 34 -4.19 -2.22 16.72
C ASP A 34 -5.21 -2.44 15.59
N LEU A 35 -5.54 -3.70 15.33
CA LEU A 35 -6.50 -4.11 14.30
C LEU A 35 -7.88 -3.46 14.48
N LYS A 36 -8.27 -3.12 15.72
CA LYS A 36 -9.57 -2.51 16.04
C LYS A 36 -9.56 -0.98 15.94
N LYS A 37 -8.39 -0.36 15.73
CA LYS A 37 -8.27 1.09 15.64
C LYS A 37 -9.03 1.62 14.43
N ILE A 38 -9.87 2.64 14.64
CA ILE A 38 -10.51 3.37 13.54
C ILE A 38 -9.47 4.24 12.83
N ILE A 39 -9.42 4.11 11.50
CA ILE A 39 -8.47 4.81 10.63
C ILE A 39 -9.25 5.83 9.78
N ASN A 40 -8.94 7.11 9.95
CA ASN A 40 -9.59 8.20 9.24
C ASN A 40 -8.69 8.80 8.15
N LYS A 41 -7.38 8.86 8.42
CA LYS A 41 -6.40 9.44 7.50
C LYS A 41 -5.26 8.48 7.23
N ILE A 42 -5.05 8.17 5.96
CA ILE A 42 -4.03 7.24 5.48
C ILE A 42 -3.01 8.02 4.64
N CYS A 43 -1.72 7.88 4.96
CA CYS A 43 -0.64 8.24 4.06
C CYS A 43 -0.26 7.00 3.24
N VAL A 44 -0.11 7.16 1.92
CA VAL A 44 0.35 6.08 1.04
C VAL A 44 1.60 6.56 0.31
N VAL A 45 2.68 5.81 0.45
CA VAL A 45 3.93 6.02 -0.27
C VAL A 45 4.19 4.78 -1.11
N GLY A 46 4.20 4.92 -2.43
CA GLY A 46 4.52 3.81 -3.34
C GLY A 46 6.02 3.58 -3.46
N GLY A 47 6.39 2.44 -4.06
CA GLY A 47 7.77 2.12 -4.44
C GLY A 47 8.41 1.02 -3.60
N GLY A 48 9.73 1.15 -3.47
CA GLY A 48 10.63 0.23 -2.80
C GLY A 48 10.50 0.23 -1.29
N ASP A 49 11.62 0.43 -0.61
CA ASP A 49 11.68 0.42 0.86
C ASP A 49 10.96 1.63 1.44
N SER A 50 10.38 1.48 2.63
CA SER A 50 9.92 2.64 3.39
C SER A 50 11.09 3.52 3.84
N ASP A 51 10.73 4.72 4.27
CA ASP A 51 11.65 5.73 4.78
C ASP A 51 11.10 6.26 6.10
N MET A 52 11.91 6.18 7.15
CA MET A 52 11.64 6.74 8.47
C MET A 52 11.19 8.20 8.42
N ASP A 53 11.78 9.01 7.53
CA ASP A 53 11.40 10.42 7.41
C ASP A 53 10.00 10.58 6.78
N MET A 54 9.58 9.65 5.92
CA MET A 54 8.21 9.61 5.43
C MET A 54 7.22 9.19 6.52
N ILE A 55 7.58 8.22 7.36
CA ILE A 55 6.77 7.81 8.52
C ILE A 55 6.59 9.01 9.48
N ARG A 56 7.66 9.75 9.78
CA ARG A 56 7.59 10.99 10.59
C ARG A 56 6.69 12.04 9.94
N LYS A 57 6.84 12.28 8.64
CA LYS A 57 5.99 13.25 7.92
C LYS A 57 4.53 12.84 7.97
N ALA A 58 4.21 11.56 7.79
CA ALA A 58 2.86 11.04 7.87
C ALA A 58 2.24 11.27 9.26
N MET A 59 3.00 11.00 10.33
CA MET A 59 2.56 11.31 11.69
C MET A 59 2.32 12.81 11.89
N ASN A 60 3.26 13.65 11.46
CA ASN A 60 3.18 15.10 11.63
C ASN A 60 1.98 15.73 10.91
N ILE A 61 1.53 15.16 9.80
CA ILE A 61 0.31 15.60 9.10
C ILE A 61 -0.96 14.97 9.67
N GLY A 62 -0.87 14.20 10.76
CA GLY A 62 -2.01 13.59 11.46
C GLY A 62 -2.57 12.36 10.77
N CYS A 63 -1.75 11.57 10.07
CA CYS A 63 -2.21 10.28 9.55
C CYS A 63 -2.30 9.24 10.67
N ASP A 64 -3.39 8.47 10.66
CA ASP A 64 -3.59 7.33 11.56
C ASP A 64 -2.83 6.08 11.06
N CYS A 65 -2.65 5.96 9.75
CA CYS A 65 -2.01 4.82 9.10
C CYS A 65 -1.06 5.26 7.98
N PHE A 66 0.07 4.58 7.86
CA PHE A 66 1.04 4.72 6.79
C PHE A 66 1.16 3.40 6.02
N ILE A 67 0.99 3.45 4.70
CA ILE A 67 1.06 2.30 3.82
C ILE A 67 2.26 2.51 2.89
N SER A 68 3.16 1.53 2.85
CA SER A 68 4.35 1.57 1.99
C SER A 68 4.74 0.18 1.50
N GLY A 69 5.81 0.10 0.69
CA GLY A 69 6.52 -1.14 0.40
C GLY A 69 7.22 -1.71 1.63
N ARG A 70 8.36 -2.39 1.46
CA ARG A 70 9.08 -3.09 2.53
C ARG A 70 9.37 -2.21 3.74
N ILE A 71 8.90 -2.67 4.89
CA ILE A 71 9.11 -2.06 6.20
C ILE A 71 10.21 -2.84 6.92
N ASN A 72 11.24 -2.15 7.38
CA ASN A 72 12.28 -2.78 8.19
C ASN A 72 11.90 -2.84 9.68
N TYR A 73 12.60 -3.67 10.43
CA TYR A 73 12.29 -3.90 11.84
C TYR A 73 12.37 -2.63 12.72
N PHE A 74 13.33 -1.74 12.44
CA PHE A 74 13.48 -0.50 13.20
C PHE A 74 12.38 0.51 12.88
N GLU A 75 11.91 0.55 11.64
CA GLU A 75 10.74 1.32 11.24
C GLU A 75 9.47 0.83 11.94
N ALA A 76 9.30 -0.50 12.04
CA ALA A 76 8.18 -1.09 12.76
C ALA A 76 8.21 -0.74 14.26
N ILE A 77 9.39 -0.82 14.90
CA ILE A 77 9.57 -0.37 16.31
C ILE A 77 9.21 1.11 16.43
N PHE A 78 9.78 1.94 15.56
CA PHE A 78 9.56 3.38 15.63
C PHE A 78 8.08 3.73 15.49
N ALA A 79 7.39 3.13 14.52
CA ALA A 79 5.97 3.37 14.31
C ALA A 79 5.10 2.94 15.49
N ARG A 80 5.42 1.78 16.09
CA ARG A 80 4.78 1.32 17.33
C ARG A 80 4.96 2.36 18.44
N ASP A 81 6.17 2.86 18.62
CA ASP A 81 6.51 3.76 19.73
C ASP A 81 5.87 5.15 19.57
N ILE A 82 5.71 5.64 18.34
CA ILE A 82 5.01 6.91 18.06
C ILE A 82 3.50 6.75 17.85
N GLY A 83 2.99 5.52 17.89
CA GLY A 83 1.56 5.21 17.78
C GLY A 83 0.94 5.37 16.38
N ILE A 84 1.74 5.31 15.31
CA ILE A 84 1.22 5.27 13.92
C ILE A 84 1.08 3.83 13.45
N ASN A 85 -0.05 3.50 12.82
CA ASN A 85 -0.24 2.16 12.26
C ASN A 85 0.52 2.03 10.93
N LEU A 86 1.16 0.90 10.67
CA LEU A 86 1.82 0.63 9.39
C LEU A 86 1.17 -0.56 8.67
N ILE A 87 1.16 -0.51 7.35
CA ILE A 87 0.84 -1.65 6.48
C ILE A 87 1.94 -1.77 5.42
N GLU A 88 2.60 -2.92 5.37
CA GLU A 88 3.50 -3.28 4.28
C GLU A 88 2.71 -3.88 3.12
N THR A 89 2.94 -3.36 1.93
CA THR A 89 2.37 -3.85 0.68
C THR A 89 3.47 -4.40 -0.22
N SER A 90 3.17 -5.44 -1.01
CA SER A 90 4.16 -6.01 -1.94
C SER A 90 4.65 -4.93 -2.93
N HIS A 91 5.96 -4.74 -3.02
CA HIS A 91 6.58 -3.83 -3.99
C HIS A 91 6.08 -4.11 -5.41
N TYR A 92 6.10 -5.39 -5.79
CA TYR A 92 5.69 -5.82 -7.13
C TYR A 92 4.22 -5.46 -7.38
N MET A 93 3.32 -5.71 -6.43
CA MET A 93 1.89 -5.44 -6.65
C MET A 93 1.56 -3.96 -6.79
N ASN A 94 2.26 -3.08 -6.07
CA ASN A 94 2.05 -1.65 -6.21
C ASN A 94 2.60 -1.12 -7.53
N GLU A 95 3.82 -1.52 -7.89
CA GLU A 95 4.47 -1.04 -9.12
C GLU A 95 3.76 -1.55 -10.37
N ILE A 96 3.31 -2.81 -10.39
CA ILE A 96 2.62 -3.34 -11.56
C ILE A 96 1.29 -2.63 -11.82
N LEU A 97 0.59 -2.19 -10.77
CA LEU A 97 -0.62 -1.37 -10.90
C LEU A 97 -0.32 -0.01 -11.54
N ALA A 98 0.74 0.65 -11.09
CA ALA A 98 1.18 1.93 -11.66
C ALA A 98 1.62 1.77 -13.12
N LEU A 99 2.38 0.73 -13.45
CA LEU A 99 2.82 0.44 -14.81
C LEU A 99 1.65 0.09 -15.74
N LYS A 100 0.66 -0.68 -15.27
CA LYS A 100 -0.58 -0.93 -16.02
C LYS A 100 -1.32 0.38 -16.33
N LYS A 101 -1.45 1.26 -15.34
CA LYS A 101 -2.10 2.56 -15.54
C LYS A 101 -1.32 3.44 -16.51
N LEU A 102 0.01 3.48 -16.39
CA LEU A 102 0.88 4.23 -17.29
C LEU A 102 0.80 3.71 -18.73
N CYS A 103 0.88 2.39 -18.92
CA CYS A 103 0.72 1.76 -20.24
C CYS A 103 -0.62 2.14 -20.88
N ASN A 104 -1.71 2.14 -20.10
CA ASN A 104 -3.02 2.57 -20.59
C ASN A 104 -3.06 4.05 -20.96
N ILE A 105 -2.49 4.94 -20.13
CA ILE A 105 -2.40 6.38 -20.45
C ILE A 105 -1.63 6.57 -21.75
N LEU A 106 -0.43 5.99 -21.86
CA LEU A 106 0.42 6.14 -23.04
C LEU A 106 -0.23 5.57 -24.31
N SER A 107 -0.94 4.43 -24.20
CA SER A 107 -1.67 3.84 -25.33
C SER A 107 -2.83 4.72 -25.81
N LEU A 108 -3.45 5.49 -24.92
CA LEU A 108 -4.50 6.45 -25.29
C LEU A 108 -3.91 7.73 -25.91
N GLU A 109 -2.82 8.25 -25.35
CA GLU A 109 -2.16 9.47 -25.84
C GLU A 109 -1.44 9.26 -27.19
N PHE A 110 -0.91 8.06 -27.44
CA PHE A 110 -0.15 7.73 -28.64
C PHE A 110 -0.74 6.49 -29.33
N PRO A 111 -1.91 6.59 -29.99
CA PRO A 111 -2.65 5.44 -30.53
C PRO A 111 -1.93 4.70 -31.67
N HIS A 112 -0.92 5.32 -32.29
CA HIS A 112 -0.11 4.73 -33.35
C HIS A 112 1.17 4.05 -32.83
N VAL A 113 1.47 4.16 -31.53
CA VAL A 113 2.63 3.53 -30.90
C VAL A 113 2.14 2.35 -30.07
N LYS A 114 2.79 1.20 -30.21
CA LYS A 114 2.44 0.00 -29.46
C LYS A 114 3.23 -0.06 -28.16
N PHE A 115 2.53 0.02 -27.03
CA PHE A 115 3.11 -0.18 -25.70
C PHE A 115 2.89 -1.62 -25.24
N PHE A 116 3.90 -2.19 -24.59
CA PHE A 116 3.84 -3.53 -24.02
C PHE A 116 4.22 -3.47 -22.55
N LEU A 117 3.47 -4.18 -21.72
CA LEU A 117 3.82 -4.40 -20.34
C LEU A 117 4.47 -5.78 -20.20
N PHE A 118 5.70 -5.82 -19.71
CA PHE A 118 6.36 -7.08 -19.37
C PHE A 118 6.11 -7.40 -17.89
N GLU A 119 5.31 -8.44 -17.64
CA GLU A 119 5.05 -8.91 -16.27
C GLU A 119 6.10 -9.96 -15.89
N SER A 120 7.19 -9.55 -15.22
CA SER A 120 8.26 -10.44 -14.77
C SER A 120 7.84 -11.48 -13.72
N LYS A 121 6.62 -11.32 -13.16
CA LYS A 121 6.10 -12.00 -11.96
C LYS A 121 6.86 -11.60 -10.69
N ASP A 122 6.19 -11.74 -9.55
CA ASP A 122 6.81 -11.57 -8.23
C ASP A 122 7.77 -12.76 -7.98
N PRO A 123 9.07 -12.53 -7.74
CA PRO A 123 10.02 -13.60 -7.44
C PRO A 123 9.81 -14.20 -6.05
N PHE A 124 9.13 -13.50 -5.13
CA PHE A 124 8.86 -13.99 -3.79
C PHE A 124 7.70 -14.99 -3.79
N LYS A 125 7.88 -16.09 -3.05
CA LYS A 125 6.83 -17.08 -2.79
C LYS A 125 6.58 -17.15 -1.29
N THR A 126 5.31 -17.09 -0.90
CA THR A 126 4.89 -17.27 0.50
C THR A 126 4.67 -18.76 0.78
N TYR A 127 5.18 -19.24 1.91
CA TYR A 127 4.88 -20.57 2.44
C TYR A 127 3.94 -20.41 3.64
N PHE A 128 2.91 -21.26 3.74
CA PHE A 128 1.86 -21.24 4.78
C PHE A 128 1.92 -22.50 5.64
#